data_AF-A0A8H7WXU7-F1
#
_entry.id   AF-A0A8H7WXU7-F1
#
_cell.length_a   1.000
_cell.length_b   1.000
_cell.length_c   1.000
_cell.angle_alpha   90.00
_cell.angle_beta   90.00
_cell.angle_gamma   90.00
#
_symmetry.space_group_name_H-M   'P 1'
#
loop_
_entity.id
_entity.type
_entity.pdbx_description
1 polymer ?
#
loop_
_entity_poly.entity_id
_entity_poly.type
_entity_poly.pdbx_seq_one_letter_code
_entity_poly.pdbx_strand_id
1 'polypeptide(L)'
;MALSQIWNGNPPLPPPETINISINNHHAWVRGLGTSKGDSVVTGIVRPGPWYAFLNRAAGTGVDEKLGYELQGWKFWVEERKLSGLMMRGVMTPFMYRLFDERRKRWEGAREAILHANELAGREYGKKCGKAWM
;
A
#
# COMPACT_ATOMS: atom_id res chain seq x y z
N MET A 1 2.52 4.79 -12.47
CA MET A 1 1.13 4.78 -11.93
C MET A 1 0.86 6.10 -11.23
N ALA A 2 1.48 6.39 -10.09
CA ALA A 2 1.31 7.68 -9.42
C ALA A 2 1.87 8.86 -10.25
N LEU A 3 3.13 8.80 -10.67
CA LEU A 3 3.77 9.89 -11.44
C LEU A 3 3.03 10.23 -12.75
N SER A 4 2.65 9.21 -13.51
CA SER A 4 1.87 9.36 -14.74
C SER A 4 0.51 10.02 -14.51
N GLN A 5 -0.14 9.70 -13.38
CA GLN A 5 -1.43 10.29 -13.02
C GLN A 5 -1.27 11.75 -12.58
N ILE A 6 -0.22 12.05 -11.81
CA ILE A 6 0.15 13.43 -11.43
C ILE A 6 0.47 14.28 -12.66
N TRP A 7 1.20 13.76 -13.64
CA TRP A 7 1.47 14.47 -14.90
C TRP A 7 0.20 14.71 -15.72
N ASN A 8 -0.78 13.81 -15.64
CA ASN A 8 -2.11 14.01 -16.18
C ASN A 8 -2.99 14.92 -15.30
N GLY A 9 -2.44 15.56 -14.26
CA GLY A 9 -3.15 16.47 -13.36
C GLY A 9 -4.02 15.81 -12.29
N ASN A 10 -3.91 14.49 -12.10
CA ASN A 10 -4.84 13.72 -11.28
C ASN A 10 -4.14 12.83 -10.23
N PRO A 11 -4.22 13.10 -8.92
CA PRO A 11 -4.62 14.36 -8.33
C PRO A 11 -3.53 15.42 -8.58
N PRO A 12 -3.85 16.73 -8.50
CA PRO A 12 -2.85 17.77 -8.56
C PRO A 12 -1.86 17.62 -7.40
N LEU A 13 -0.63 18.08 -7.62
CA LEU A 13 0.34 18.17 -6.52
C LEU A 13 -0.20 19.11 -5.44
N PRO A 14 0.02 18.79 -4.15
CA PRO A 14 -0.33 19.70 -3.08
C PRO A 14 0.52 20.98 -3.16
N PRO A 15 0.10 22.07 -2.48
CA PRO A 15 0.86 23.31 -2.43
C PRO A 15 2.30 23.09 -1.94
N PRO A 16 3.27 23.92 -2.39
CA PRO A 16 4.67 23.81 -2.00
C PRO A 16 4.90 23.75 -0.49
N GLU A 17 4.09 24.48 0.29
CA GLU A 17 4.17 24.52 1.76
C GLU A 17 3.91 23.13 2.35
N THR A 18 2.87 22.45 1.88
CA THR A 18 2.52 21.09 2.30
C THR A 18 3.59 20.08 1.91
N ILE A 19 4.19 20.25 0.72
CA ILE A 19 5.31 19.42 0.26
C ILE A 19 6.50 19.60 1.20
N ASN A 20 6.86 20.84 1.53
CA ASN A 20 7.97 21.17 2.41
C ASN A 20 7.77 20.62 3.84
N ILE A 21 6.55 20.70 4.38
CA ILE A 21 6.20 20.10 5.66
C ILE A 21 6.40 18.58 5.62
N SER A 22 5.93 17.92 4.56
CA SER A 22 6.11 16.48 4.38
C SER A 22 7.60 16.07 4.33
N ILE A 23 8.41 16.82 3.58
CA ILE A 23 9.87 16.63 3.49
C ILE A 23 10.52 16.79 4.88
N ASN A 24 10.18 17.86 5.60
CA ASN A 24 10.73 18.12 6.93
C ASN A 24 10.37 17.01 7.93
N ASN A 25 9.13 16.53 7.89
CA ASN A 25 8.67 15.41 8.72
C ASN A 25 9.41 14.11 8.39
N HIS A 26 9.66 13.85 7.10
CA HIS A 26 10.44 12.69 6.67
C HIS A 26 11.89 12.78 7.16
N HIS A 27 12.55 13.93 7.00
CA HIS A 27 13.90 14.14 7.50
C HIS A 27 13.99 14.02 9.03
N ALA A 28 13.00 14.54 9.76
CA ALA A 28 12.94 14.38 11.22
C ALA A 28 12.85 12.90 11.62
N TRP A 29 12.04 12.11 10.91
CA TRP A 29 11.95 10.66 11.12
C TRP A 29 13.28 9.94 10.82
N VAL A 30 13.94 10.27 9.71
CA VAL A 30 15.26 9.70 9.35
C VAL A 30 16.32 10.03 10.40
N ARG A 31 16.38 11.28 10.88
CA ARG A 31 17.28 11.67 11.97
C ARG A 31 17.00 10.87 13.25
N GLY A 32 15.72 10.71 13.60
CA GLY A 32 15.31 9.89 14.75
C GLY A 32 15.76 8.42 14.64
N LEU A 33 15.75 7.83 13.44
CA LEU A 33 16.30 6.49 13.22
C LEU A 33 17.81 6.42 13.45
N GLY A 34 18.57 7.41 12.98
CA GLY A 34 20.02 7.46 13.19
C GLY A 34 20.39 7.61 14.66
N THR A 35 19.72 8.53 15.37
CA THR A 35 19.95 8.74 16.82
C THR A 35 19.53 7.54 17.66
N SER A 36 18.44 6.86 17.32
CA SER A 36 17.93 5.73 18.14
C SER A 36 18.66 4.41 17.92
N LYS A 37 19.25 4.18 16.74
CA LYS A 37 19.91 2.92 16.41
C LYS A 37 21.44 2.96 16.46
N GLY A 38 22.03 4.15 16.65
CA GLY A 38 23.48 4.31 16.78
C GLY A 38 24.27 4.00 15.51
N ASP A 39 23.60 3.90 14.36
CA ASP A 39 24.15 3.39 13.11
C ASP A 39 23.83 4.33 11.94
N SER A 40 24.61 4.20 10.86
CA SER A 40 24.36 4.91 9.61
C SER A 40 23.01 4.48 9.00
N VAL A 41 22.15 5.45 8.67
CA VAL A 41 20.88 5.20 7.99
C VAL A 41 21.12 5.09 6.47
N VAL A 42 20.51 4.09 5.83
CA VAL A 42 20.57 3.90 4.38
C VAL A 42 19.98 5.11 3.66
N THR A 43 20.73 5.66 2.69
CA THR A 43 20.45 6.94 1.98
C THR A 43 19.28 6.91 0.98
N GLY A 44 18.38 5.93 1.09
CA GLY A 44 17.17 5.84 0.27
C GLY A 44 15.96 5.33 1.06
N ILE A 45 16.04 5.35 2.39
CA ILE A 45 14.94 4.86 3.21
C ILE A 45 13.75 5.81 3.11
N VAL A 46 12.59 5.24 2.80
CA VAL A 46 11.31 5.97 2.81
C VAL A 46 10.49 5.52 4.00
N ARG A 47 9.67 6.42 4.56
CA ARG A 47 8.75 6.07 5.64
C ARG A 47 7.57 5.31 5.01
N PRO A 48 7.44 3.98 5.19
CA PRO A 48 6.61 3.15 4.33
C PRO A 48 5.13 3.52 4.40
N GLY A 49 4.55 3.70 5.59
CA GLY A 49 3.12 4.00 5.75
C GLY A 49 2.65 5.24 4.96
N PRO A 50 3.15 6.45 5.28
CA PRO A 50 2.79 7.68 4.56
C PRO A 50 3.15 7.62 3.07
N TRP A 51 4.24 6.94 2.71
CA TRP A 51 4.67 6.80 1.33
C TRP A 51 3.69 5.94 0.51
N TYR A 52 3.31 4.76 1.02
CA TYR A 52 2.33 3.91 0.34
C TYR A 52 0.96 4.57 0.26
N ALA A 53 0.53 5.26 1.32
CA ALA A 53 -0.73 6.00 1.31
C ALA A 53 -0.75 7.10 0.24
N PHE A 54 0.35 7.84 0.10
CA PHE A 54 0.50 8.82 -0.98
C PHE A 54 0.47 8.14 -2.36
N LEU A 55 1.19 7.04 -2.55
CA LEU A 55 1.25 6.33 -3.84
C LEU A 55 -0.11 5.76 -4.25
N ASN A 56 -0.83 5.12 -3.34
CA ASN A 56 -2.15 4.56 -3.58
C ASN A 56 -3.15 5.66 -3.95
N ARG A 57 -3.18 6.74 -3.16
CA ARG A 57 -4.01 7.91 -3.46
C ARG A 57 -3.63 8.54 -4.80
N ALA A 58 -2.36 8.76 -5.09
CA ALA A 58 -1.93 9.39 -6.34
C ALA A 58 -2.28 8.51 -7.54
N ALA A 59 -1.99 7.22 -7.46
CA ALA A 59 -2.29 6.25 -8.51
C ALA A 59 -3.80 5.96 -8.69
N GLY A 60 -4.62 6.24 -7.67
CA GLY A 60 -6.05 5.98 -7.67
C GLY A 60 -6.36 4.49 -7.70
N THR A 61 -5.73 3.72 -6.82
CA THR A 61 -5.86 2.25 -6.76
C THR A 61 -7.08 1.79 -5.96
N GLY A 62 -7.68 2.65 -5.13
CA GLY A 62 -8.80 2.32 -4.25
C GLY A 62 -8.43 1.38 -3.08
N VAL A 63 -7.15 1.00 -2.95
CA VAL A 63 -6.71 -0.03 -2.01
C VAL A 63 -6.87 0.44 -0.57
N ASP A 64 -6.50 1.70 -0.27
CA ASP A 64 -6.57 2.23 1.09
C ASP A 64 -8.02 2.47 1.53
N GLU A 65 -8.89 2.87 0.60
CA GLU A 65 -10.32 3.10 0.84
C GLU A 65 -11.07 1.78 1.09
N LYS A 66 -10.70 0.72 0.35
CA LYS A 66 -11.33 -0.61 0.45
C LYS A 66 -10.72 -1.50 1.53
N LEU A 67 -9.52 -1.20 2.01
CA LEU A 67 -8.89 -1.87 3.16
C LEU A 67 -8.92 -1.03 4.44
N GLY A 68 -9.43 0.20 4.38
CA GLY A 68 -9.58 1.08 5.52
C GLY A 68 -10.76 0.70 6.42
N TYR A 69 -10.94 1.50 7.47
CA TYR A 69 -12.05 1.36 8.43
C TYR A 69 -13.28 2.21 8.08
N GLU A 70 -13.31 2.77 6.88
CA GLU A 70 -14.46 3.49 6.36
C GLU A 70 -15.57 2.53 5.92
N LEU A 71 -16.77 3.06 5.66
CA LEU A 71 -17.93 2.25 5.22
C LEU A 71 -17.62 1.36 4.01
N GLN A 72 -16.81 1.84 3.07
CA GLN A 72 -16.39 1.08 1.89
C GLN A 72 -15.49 -0.10 2.24
N GLY A 73 -14.61 0.06 3.22
CA GLY A 73 -13.73 -1.01 3.69
C GLY A 73 -14.48 -2.05 4.52
N TRP A 74 -15.41 -1.62 5.37
CA TRP A 74 -16.33 -2.55 6.06
C TRP A 74 -17.18 -3.35 5.09
N LYS A 75 -17.74 -2.69 4.06
CA LYS A 75 -18.52 -3.38 3.01
C LYS A 75 -17.66 -4.44 2.30
N PHE A 76 -16.46 -4.06 1.85
CA PHE A 76 -15.55 -4.99 1.19
C PHE A 76 -15.14 -6.16 2.10
N TRP A 77 -14.92 -5.89 3.38
CA TRP A 77 -14.60 -6.93 4.36
C TRP A 77 -15.76 -7.92 4.58
N VAL A 78 -17.00 -7.45 4.59
CA VAL A 78 -18.19 -8.32 4.72
C VAL A 78 -18.41 -9.15 3.46
N GLU A 79 -18.34 -8.53 2.28
CA GLU A 79 -18.60 -9.20 0.99
C GLU A 79 -17.48 -10.18 0.61
N GLU A 80 -16.22 -9.80 0.81
CA GLU A 80 -15.04 -10.49 0.29
C GLU A 80 -14.02 -10.78 1.40
N ARG A 81 -14.50 -11.32 2.53
CA ARG A 81 -13.73 -11.53 3.76
C ARG A 81 -12.42 -12.30 3.58
N LYS A 82 -12.41 -13.32 2.69
CA LYS A 82 -11.20 -14.09 2.37
C LYS A 82 -10.18 -13.25 1.60
N LEU A 83 -10.62 -12.53 0.58
CA LEU A 83 -9.75 -11.69 -0.24
C LEU A 83 -9.20 -10.50 0.55
N SER A 84 -10.05 -9.85 1.35
CA SER A 84 -9.67 -8.81 2.31
C SER A 84 -8.59 -9.29 3.29
N GLY A 85 -8.77 -10.48 3.87
CA GLY A 85 -7.76 -11.10 4.74
C GLY A 85 -6.43 -11.38 4.04
N LEU A 86 -6.47 -11.86 2.79
CA LEU A 86 -5.27 -12.12 1.99
C LEU A 86 -4.54 -10.83 1.59
N MET A 87 -5.26 -9.74 1.31
CA MET A 87 -4.61 -8.47 0.98
C MET A 87 -3.96 -7.80 2.21
N MET A 88 -4.52 -7.99 3.41
CA MET A 88 -3.95 -7.42 4.64
C MET A 88 -2.83 -8.26 5.23
N ARG A 89 -2.94 -9.59 5.19
CA ARG A 89 -2.04 -10.52 5.91
C ARG A 89 -1.28 -11.48 5.01
N GLY A 90 -1.68 -11.58 3.74
CA GLY A 90 -1.06 -12.46 2.77
C GLY A 90 0.14 -11.82 2.08
N VAL A 91 0.53 -12.41 0.96
CA VAL A 91 1.65 -11.92 0.16
C VAL A 91 1.26 -10.61 -0.50
N MET A 92 2.08 -9.57 -0.29
CA MET A 92 1.92 -8.29 -0.96
C MET A 92 2.28 -8.44 -2.44
N THR A 93 1.25 -8.53 -3.28
CA THR A 93 1.43 -8.71 -4.74
C THR A 93 1.08 -7.43 -5.48
N PRO A 94 1.78 -7.11 -6.59
CA PRO A 94 1.50 -5.89 -7.37
C PRO A 94 0.10 -5.91 -8.03
N PHE A 95 -0.56 -7.07 -8.08
CA PHE A 95 -1.90 -7.24 -8.62
C PHE A 95 -2.97 -6.52 -7.79
N MET A 96 -2.73 -6.30 -6.50
CA MET A 96 -3.66 -5.58 -5.61
C MET A 96 -3.95 -4.15 -6.11
N TYR A 97 -2.98 -3.51 -6.76
CA TYR A 97 -3.13 -2.16 -7.31
C TYR A 97 -3.99 -2.07 -8.58
N ARG A 98 -4.48 -3.21 -9.09
CA ARG A 98 -5.39 -3.29 -10.25
C ARG A 98 -6.64 -4.12 -9.95
N LEU A 99 -6.94 -4.36 -8.67
CA LEU A 99 -8.09 -5.16 -8.26
C LEU A 99 -9.40 -4.38 -8.34
N PHE A 100 -9.37 -3.12 -7.93
CA PHE A 100 -10.53 -2.24 -7.92
C PHE A 100 -10.62 -1.44 -9.21
N ASP A 101 -11.86 -1.09 -9.57
CA ASP A 101 -12.13 -0.26 -10.74
C ASP A 101 -12.31 1.20 -10.27
N GLU A 102 -11.23 1.96 -10.41
CA GLU A 102 -11.11 3.34 -9.97
C GLU A 102 -10.46 4.16 -11.10
N ARG A 103 -9.70 5.22 -10.80
CA ARG A 103 -8.91 5.95 -11.81
C ARG A 103 -7.88 5.05 -12.52
N ARG A 104 -7.51 3.94 -11.90
CA ARG A 104 -6.74 2.89 -12.55
C ARG A 104 -7.66 1.78 -13.02
N LYS A 105 -7.60 1.50 -14.34
CA LYS A 105 -8.33 0.40 -14.96
C LYS A 105 -8.04 -0.92 -14.23
N ARG A 106 -9.12 -1.57 -13.81
CA ARG A 106 -9.10 -2.92 -13.24
C ARG A 106 -8.49 -3.93 -14.22
N TRP A 107 -7.74 -4.88 -13.70
CA TRP A 107 -7.33 -6.07 -14.44
C TRP A 107 -8.20 -7.24 -14.00
N GLU A 108 -8.97 -7.82 -14.92
CA GLU A 108 -9.91 -8.90 -14.59
C GLU A 108 -9.24 -10.07 -13.87
N GLY A 109 -8.05 -10.47 -14.32
CA GLY A 109 -7.25 -11.54 -13.73
C GLY A 109 -6.57 -11.20 -12.39
N ALA A 110 -6.72 -9.97 -11.88
CA ALA A 110 -6.05 -9.55 -10.65
C ALA A 110 -6.47 -10.40 -9.45
N ARG A 111 -7.76 -10.76 -9.40
CA ARG A 111 -8.32 -11.56 -8.30
C ARG A 111 -7.72 -12.96 -8.28
N GLU A 112 -7.74 -13.67 -9.41
CA GLU A 112 -7.16 -15.01 -9.51
C GLU A 112 -5.66 -14.97 -9.24
N ALA A 113 -4.95 -13.95 -9.74
CA ALA A 113 -3.50 -13.81 -9.52
C ALA A 113 -3.13 -13.64 -8.05
N ILE A 114 -3.91 -12.85 -7.29
CA ILE A 114 -3.71 -12.70 -5.83
C ILE A 114 -3.93 -14.03 -5.11
N LEU A 115 -5.00 -14.76 -5.48
CA LEU A 115 -5.31 -16.06 -4.89
C LEU A 115 -4.21 -17.08 -5.20
N HIS A 116 -3.79 -17.17 -6.46
CA HIS A 116 -2.75 -18.09 -6.91
C HIS A 116 -1.40 -17.81 -6.24
N ALA A 117 -1.00 -16.54 -6.13
CA ALA A 117 0.25 -16.17 -5.47
C ALA A 117 0.26 -16.53 -3.98
N ASN A 118 -0.86 -16.34 -3.29
CA ASN A 118 -0.99 -16.72 -1.88
C ASN A 118 -1.06 -18.25 -1.69
N GLU A 119 -1.70 -18.97 -2.62
CA GLU A 119 -1.71 -20.43 -2.62
C GLU A 119 -0.30 -21.01 -2.85
N LEU A 120 0.44 -20.45 -3.82
CA LEU A 120 1.83 -20.84 -4.07
C LEU A 120 2.69 -20.58 -2.84
N ALA A 121 2.61 -19.39 -2.24
CA ALA A 121 3.36 -19.09 -1.01
C ALA A 121 2.97 -20.01 0.16
N GLY A 122 1.69 -20.37 0.28
CA GLY A 122 1.21 -21.32 1.29
C GLY A 122 1.74 -22.75 1.08
N ARG A 123 1.97 -23.16 -0.18
CA ARG A 123 2.58 -24.45 -0.53
C ARG A 123 4.08 -24.46 -0.25
N GLU A 124 4.80 -23.43 -0.71
CA GLU A 124 6.26 -23.34 -0.63
C GLU A 124 6.76 -23.09 0.81
N TYR A 125 6.08 -22.22 1.56
CA TYR A 125 6.55 -21.78 2.89
C TYR A 125 5.72 -22.35 4.06
N GLY A 126 4.71 -23.19 3.78
CA GLY A 126 3.76 -23.72 4.75
C GLY A 126 2.87 -22.65 5.41
N LYS A 127 1.83 -23.06 6.15
CA LYS A 127 0.87 -22.16 6.87
C LYS A 127 1.51 -21.32 8.01
N LYS A 128 2.81 -21.00 7.97
CA LYS A 128 3.47 -20.10 8.93
C LYS A 128 3.23 -18.62 8.62
N CYS A 129 2.87 -18.27 7.38
CA CYS A 129 2.70 -16.87 6.98
C CYS A 129 1.48 -16.14 7.60
N GLY A 130 0.60 -16.85 8.32
CA GLY A 130 -0.58 -16.25 8.99
C GLY A 130 -0.49 -16.13 10.51
N LYS A 131 0.61 -16.57 11.15
CA LYS A 131 0.75 -16.62 12.63
C LYS A 131 1.76 -15.64 13.21
N ALA A 132 2.22 -14.64 12.45
CA ALA A 132 3.29 -13.76 12.93
C ALA A 132 2.83 -12.66 13.91
N TRP A 133 1.52 -12.45 14.11
CA TRP A 133 1.01 -11.35 14.94
C TRP A 133 -0.35 -11.71 15.58
N MET A 134 -0.36 -12.75 16.43
CA MET A 134 -1.43 -12.98 17.42
C MET A 134 -0.88 -12.65 18.80
#